data_AF-A0AAW0H4G9-F1
#
_entry.id   AF-A0AAW0H4G9-F1
#
_cell.length_a   1.000
_cell.length_b   1.000
_cell.length_c   1.000
_cell.angle_alpha   90.00
_cell.angle_beta   90.00
_cell.angle_gamma   90.00
#
_symmetry.space_group_name_H-M   'P 1'
#
loop_
_entity.id
_entity.type
_entity.pdbx_description
1 polymer ?
#
loop_
_entity_poly.entity_id
_entity_poly.type
_entity_poly.pdbx_seq_one_letter_code
_entity_poly.pdbx_strand_id
1 'polypeptide(L)' 'MIMGCKVAVASRIIGIDINKDKFAKVKEFGASECINLQDFSKPIQEVIIETTNGGVDYSFECIGNVKVMRAAH' A
#
# COMPACT_ATOMS: atom_id res chain seq x y z
N MET A 1 2.50 -6.96 5.14
CA MET A 1 3.83 -7.60 5.23
C MET A 1 4.93 -6.59 4.90
N ILE A 2 5.32 -5.72 5.84
CA ILE A 2 6.25 -4.58 5.57
C ILE A 2 7.72 -4.96 5.80
N MET A 3 8.00 -5.70 6.89
CA MET A 3 9.36 -6.14 7.21
C MET A 3 10.00 -7.01 6.09
N GLY A 4 9.21 -7.82 5.38
CA GLY A 4 9.70 -8.60 4.24
C GLY A 4 10.15 -7.75 3.04
N CYS A 5 9.44 -6.66 2.75
CA CYS A 5 9.80 -5.74 1.65
C CYS A 5 11.06 -4.92 1.97
N LYS A 6 11.26 -4.56 3.25
CA LYS A 6 12.48 -3.87 3.71
C LYS A 6 13.72 -4.76 3.58
N VAL A 7 13.58 -6.06 3.83
CA VAL A 7 14.66 -7.05 3.64
C VAL A 7 14.94 -7.29 2.16
N ALA A 8 13.94 -7.14 1.28
CA ALA A 8 14.05 -7.32 -0.16
C ALA A 8 14.61 -6.10 -0.92
N VAL A 9 15.11 -5.07 -0.24
CA VAL A 9 15.68 -3.84 -0.85
C VAL A 9 14.65 -3.11 -1.76
N ALA A 10 13.37 -3.14 -1.39
CA ALA A 10 12.36 -2.35 -2.11
C ALA A 10 12.67 -0.84 -1.99
N SER A 11 12.76 -0.15 -3.12
CA SER A 11 13.06 1.29 -3.18
C SER A 11 11.92 2.16 -2.66
N ARG A 12 10.67 1.70 -2.78
CA ARG A 12 9.46 2.34 -2.25
C ARG A 12 8.56 1.30 -1.60
N ILE A 13 8.07 1.59 -0.40
CA ILE A 13 7.15 0.74 0.35
C ILE A 13 5.94 1.59 0.75
N ILE A 14 4.79 1.29 0.15
CA ILE A 14 3.55 2.04 0.35
C ILE A 14 2.64 1.26 1.31
N GLY A 15 2.39 1.83 2.49
CA GLY A 15 1.43 1.30 3.45
C GLY A 15 0.02 1.81 3.16
N ILE A 16 -0.93 0.92 2.91
CA ILE A 16 -2.33 1.31 2.65
C ILE A 16 -3.20 0.77 3.79
N ASP A 17 -3.88 1.66 4.53
CA ASP A 17 -4.83 1.27 5.59
C ASP A 17 -5.90 2.36 5.75
N ILE A 18 -7.10 2.00 6.18
CA ILE A 18 -8.17 2.96 6.49
C ILE A 18 -7.94 3.68 7.83
N ASN A 19 -7.15 3.08 8.72
CA ASN A 19 -6.84 3.61 10.03
C ASN A 19 -5.46 4.28 10.03
N LYS A 20 -5.46 5.63 10.09
CA LYS A 20 -4.24 6.44 10.12
C LYS A 20 -3.36 6.19 11.36
N ASP A 21 -3.92 5.72 12.48
CA ASP A 21 -3.16 5.45 13.70
C ASP A 21 -2.12 4.35 13.50
N LYS A 22 -2.36 3.45 12.55
CA LYS A 22 -1.41 2.40 12.20
C LYS A 22 -0.23 2.91 11.38
N PHE A 23 -0.32 4.08 10.76
CA PHE A 23 0.72 4.59 9.86
C PHE A 23 2.03 4.88 10.58
N ALA A 24 1.98 5.37 11.83
CA ALA A 24 3.18 5.58 12.63
C ALA A 24 3.99 4.29 12.76
N LYS A 25 3.30 3.20 13.12
CA LYS A 25 3.89 1.87 13.28
C LYS A 25 4.37 1.28 11.94
N VAL A 26 3.60 1.48 10.88
CA VAL A 26 3.93 1.02 9.52
C VAL A 26 5.18 1.70 8.96
N LYS A 27 5.37 3.00 9.24
CA LYS A 27 6.59 3.74 8.90
C LYS A 27 7.79 3.23 9.68
N GLU A 28 7.64 2.98 10.98
CA GLU A 28 8.68 2.38 11.82
C GLU A 28 9.17 1.03 11.26
N PHE A 29 8.24 0.23 10.73
CA PHE A 29 8.57 -1.04 10.09
C PHE A 29 9.23 -0.91 8.71
N GLY A 30 9.24 0.28 8.10
CA GLY A 30 9.94 0.54 6.84
C GLY A 30 9.10 1.07 5.70
N ALA A 31 7.82 1.41 5.90
CA ALA A 31 7.06 2.07 4.86
C ALA A 31 7.62 3.48 4.58
N SER A 32 7.87 3.77 3.31
CA SER A 32 8.28 5.12 2.86
C SER A 32 7.07 6.05 2.77
N GLU A 33 5.91 5.52 2.39
CA GLU A 33 4.69 6.28 2.15
C GLU A 33 3.50 5.58 2.81
N CYS A 34 2.47 6.35 3.18
CA CYS A 34 1.22 5.80 3.69
C CYS A 34 0.02 6.47 3.03
N ILE A 35 -0.97 5.68 2.63
CA ILE A 35 -2.19 6.12 1.95
C ILE A 35 -3.39 5.69 2.78
N ASN A 36 -4.27 6.63 3.08
CA ASN A 36 -5.58 6.32 3.66
C ASN A 36 -6.63 6.23 2.56
N LEU A 37 -7.29 5.09 2.43
CA LEU A 37 -8.35 4.90 1.43
C LEU A 37 -9.57 5.80 1.64
N GLN A 38 -9.83 6.25 2.86
CA GLN A 38 -10.94 7.18 3.11
C GLN A 38 -10.66 8.58 2.59
N ASP A 39 -9.39 8.91 2.29
CA ASP A 39 -9.03 10.20 1.70
C ASP A 39 -9.34 10.24 0.18
N PHE A 40 -9.75 9.11 -0.41
CA PHE A 40 -10.05 8.98 -1.83
C PHE A 40 -11.48 8.47 -2.04
N SER A 41 -12.21 9.12 -2.95
CA SER A 41 -13.54 8.65 -3.39
C SER A 41 -13.47 7.70 -4.59
N LYS A 42 -12.27 7.44 -5.11
CA LYS A 42 -12.01 6.61 -6.29
C LYS A 42 -11.72 5.16 -5.90
N PRO A 43 -11.88 4.20 -6.82
CA PRO A 43 -11.44 2.83 -6.61
C PRO A 43 -9.95 2.75 -6.27
N ILE A 44 -9.60 1.82 -5.36
CA ILE A 44 -8.22 1.67 -4.87
C ILE A 44 -7.20 1.44 -5.99
N GLN A 45 -7.58 0.72 -7.05
CA GLN A 45 -6.67 0.49 -8.18
C GLN A 45 -6.27 1.78 -8.89
N GLU A 46 -7.20 2.74 -9.04
CA GLU A 46 -6.91 4.03 -9.67
C GLU A 46 -6.00 4.85 -8.77
N VAL A 47 -6.26 4.85 -7.46
CA VAL A 47 -5.42 5.55 -6.47
C VAL A 47 -3.98 5.02 -6.51
N ILE A 48 -3.80 3.70 -6.61
CA ILE A 48 -2.46 3.10 -6.71
C ILE A 48 -1.79 3.50 -8.01
N ILE A 49 -2.46 3.35 -9.16
CA ILE A 49 -1.90 3.71 -10.47
C ILE A 49 -1.50 5.19 -10.53
N GLU A 50 -2.35 6.09 -10.03
CA GLU A 50 -2.08 7.53 -9.96
C GLU A 50 -0.91 7.85 -9.01
N THR A 51 -0.84 7.18 -7.85
CA THR A 51 0.22 7.46 -6.85
C THR A 51 1.57 6.87 -7.25
N THR A 52 1.58 5.81 -8.04
CA THR A 52 2.82 5.12 -8.45
C THR A 52 3.20 5.36 -9.91
N ASN A 53 2.49 6.24 -10.62
CA ASN A 53 2.71 6.56 -12.04
C ASN A 53 2.70 5.32 -12.95
N GLY A 54 1.73 4.41 -12.75
CA GLY A 54 1.54 3.26 -13.63
C GLY A 54 1.45 1.88 -12.96
N GLY A 55 1.44 1.81 -11.62
CA GLY A 55 1.35 0.55 -10.88
C GLY A 55 2.56 0.27 -10.00
N VAL A 56 2.54 -0.86 -9.28
CA VAL A 56 3.64 -1.31 -8.42
C VAL A 56 4.16 -2.65 -8.93
N ASP A 57 5.47 -2.87 -8.86
CA ASP A 57 6.08 -4.14 -9.29
C ASP A 57 5.55 -5.34 -8.48
N TYR A 58 5.27 -5.11 -7.20
CA TYR A 58 4.72 -6.09 -6.29
C TYR A 58 3.71 -5.44 -5.34
N SER A 59 2.54 -6.06 -5.19
CA SER A 59 1.55 -5.68 -4.18
C SER A 59 1.21 -6.87 -3.29
N PHE A 60 1.07 -6.61 -2.00
CA PHE A 60 0.70 -7.62 -1.02
C PHE A 60 -0.54 -7.15 -0.27
N GLU A 61 -1.67 -7.80 -0.55
CA GLU A 61 -2.90 -7.61 0.21
C GLU A 61 -2.78 -8.40 1.52
N CYS A 62 -3.00 -7.75 2.66
CA CYS A 62 -2.98 -8.39 3.98
C CYS A 62 -4.21 -8.00 4.81
N ILE A 63 -5.29 -7.56 4.14
CA ILE A 63 -6.51 -7.04 4.77
C ILE A 63 -7.65 -8.07 4.64
N GLY A 64 -7.53 -9.05 3.73
CA GLY A 64 -8.52 -10.10 3.53
C GLY A 64 -9.77 -9.61 2.78
N ASN A 65 -9.67 -8.52 2.02
CA ASN A 65 -10.76 -8.01 1.20
C ASN A 65 -10.57 -8.46 -0.25
N VAL A 66 -11.43 -9.39 -0.69
CA VAL A 66 -11.44 -9.99 -2.04
C VAL A 66 -11.48 -8.95 -3.17
N LYS A 67 -11.89 -7.71 -2.89
CA LYS A 67 -11.89 -6.60 -3.86
C LYS A 67 -10.50 -6.03 -4.16
N VAL A 68 -9.54 -6.17 -3.26
CA VAL A 68 -8.17 -5.63 -3.42
C VAL A 68 -7.26 -6.63 -4.16
N MET A 69 -7.60 -7.93 -4.13
CA MET A 69 -6.84 -8.98 -4.81
C MET A 69 -6.81 -8.88 -6.36
N ARG A 70 -7.63 -8.02 -6.97
CA ARG A 70 -7.75 -7.92 -8.44
C ARG A 70 -6.96 -6.76 -9.07
N ALA A 71 -6.22 -5.99 -8.28
CA ALA A 71 -5.57 -4.75 -8.69
C ALA A 71 -4.05 -4.88 -8.96
N ALA A 72 -3.57 -6.07 -9.27
CA ALA A 72 -2.17 -6.33 -9.58
C ALA A 72 -2.07 -7.02 -10.94
N HIS A 73 -2.10 -6.22 -12.01
CA HIS A 73 -1.64 -6.62 -13.34
C HIS A 73 -0.93 -5.43 -13.98
#